data_AF-A0A354BN39-F1
#
_entry.id   AF-A0A354BN39-F1
#
_cell.length_a   1.000
_cell.length_b   1.000
_cell.length_c   1.000
_cell.angle_alpha   90.00
_cell.angle_beta   90.00
_cell.angle_gamma   90.00
#
_symmetry.space_group_name_H-M   'P 1'
#
loop_
_entity.id
_entity.type
_entity.pdbx_description
1 polymer ?
#
loop_
_entity_poly.entity_id
_entity_poly.type
_entity_poly.pdbx_seq_one_letter_code
_entity_poly.pdbx_strand_id
1 'polypeptide(L)'
;MVKPPMVHTAKPARVGGSFRDPSGYVYRQGDRILRTVTNAGKDQFDFVRESGLFELLTRDKRLLPFNLVEGALIPDGVGEAVSYVLEVPKLAFVS
;
A
#
# COMPACT_ATOMS: atom_id res chain seq x y z
N MET A 1 -23.81 -23.52 15.41
CA MET A 1 -22.46 -23.03 15.75
C MET A 1 -21.79 -22.62 14.44
N VAL A 2 -21.81 -21.33 14.10
CA VAL A 2 -21.17 -20.84 12.86
C VAL A 2 -19.67 -20.78 13.13
N LYS A 3 -18.89 -21.53 12.35
CA LYS A 3 -17.43 -21.47 12.40
C LYS A 3 -17.01 -20.03 12.06
N PRO A 4 -16.25 -19.34 12.91
CA PRO A 4 -15.76 -18.00 12.56
C PRO A 4 -14.96 -18.12 11.26
N PRO A 5 -15.06 -17.14 10.33
CA PRO A 5 -14.28 -17.19 9.11
C PRO A 5 -12.81 -17.28 9.51
N MET A 6 -12.17 -18.37 9.13
CA MET A 6 -10.74 -18.53 9.30
C MET A 6 -10.08 -17.48 8.41
N VAL A 7 -9.76 -16.32 8.96
CA VAL A 7 -8.85 -15.36 8.33
C VAL A 7 -7.48 -16.02 8.42
N HIS A 8 -7.17 -16.90 7.46
CA HIS A 8 -5.78 -17.16 7.15
C HIS A 8 -5.25 -15.84 6.62
N THR A 9 -4.63 -15.04 7.51
CA THR A 9 -3.91 -13.83 7.14
C THR A 9 -2.80 -14.26 6.20
N ALA A 10 -3.07 -14.28 4.89
CA ALA A 10 -2.08 -14.63 3.91
C ALA A 10 -0.87 -13.72 4.12
N LYS A 11 0.34 -14.27 4.04
CA LYS A 11 1.54 -13.44 4.11
C LYS A 11 1.55 -12.50 2.89
N PRO A 12 1.91 -11.20 3.05
CA PRO A 12 2.09 -10.30 1.92
C PRO A 12 3.08 -10.91 0.92
N ALA A 13 2.66 -11.04 -0.34
CA ALA A 13 3.48 -11.54 -1.43
C ALA A 13 3.80 -10.40 -2.39
N ARG A 14 5.09 -10.15 -2.63
CA ARG A 14 5.54 -9.10 -3.55
C ARG A 14 5.14 -9.45 -4.99
N VAL A 15 4.55 -8.48 -5.69
CA VAL A 15 4.19 -8.61 -7.09
C VAL A 15 5.45 -8.48 -7.93
N GLY A 16 5.76 -9.53 -8.71
CA GLY A 16 6.99 -9.61 -9.49
C GLY A 16 7.20 -8.46 -10.47
N GLY A 17 6.17 -7.79 -10.98
CA GLY A 17 6.34 -6.62 -11.87
C GLY A 17 6.74 -5.32 -11.16
N SER A 18 6.70 -5.27 -9.82
CA SER A 18 6.81 -4.03 -9.04
C SER A 18 8.23 -3.60 -8.69
N PHE A 19 9.28 -4.32 -9.10
CA PHE A 19 10.66 -4.03 -8.67
C PHE A 19 11.36 -2.89 -9.42
N ARG A 20 10.74 -2.31 -10.45
CA ARG A 20 11.41 -1.36 -11.35
C ARG A 20 11.66 0.00 -10.72
N ASP A 21 10.93 0.32 -9.65
CA ASP A 21 11.10 1.54 -8.87
C ASP A 21 11.70 1.19 -7.49
N PRO A 22 12.91 1.68 -7.14
CA PRO A 22 13.47 1.44 -5.82
C PRO A 22 12.69 2.17 -4.70
N SER A 23 11.87 3.16 -5.04
CA SER A 23 11.08 3.96 -4.11
C SER A 23 9.82 3.24 -3.61
N GLY A 24 9.42 2.13 -4.24
CA GLY A 24 8.21 1.41 -3.84
C GLY A 24 7.97 0.08 -4.53
N TYR A 25 7.20 -0.78 -3.87
CA TYR A 25 6.83 -2.11 -4.34
C TYR A 25 5.34 -2.35 -4.14
N VAL A 26 4.79 -3.31 -4.86
CA VAL A 26 3.40 -3.75 -4.68
C VAL A 26 3.41 -5.12 -4.03
N TYR A 27 2.63 -5.29 -2.97
CA TYR A 27 2.36 -6.55 -2.32
C TYR A 27 0.86 -6.87 -2.42
N ARG A 28 0.55 -8.17 -2.50
CA ARG A 28 -0.81 -8.68 -2.38
C ARG A 28 -0.92 -9.46 -1.08
N GLN A 29 -1.98 -9.21 -0.33
CA GLN A 29 -2.28 -9.93 0.90
C GLN A 29 -3.74 -10.39 0.86
N GLY A 30 -3.98 -11.58 0.33
CA GLY A 30 -5.33 -11.99 -0.08
C GLY A 30 -5.87 -11.03 -1.14
N ASP A 31 -6.99 -10.37 -0.84
CA ASP A 31 -7.60 -9.35 -1.72
C ASP A 31 -7.10 -7.92 -1.48
N ARG A 32 -6.25 -7.71 -0.47
CA ARG A 32 -5.66 -6.40 -0.18
C ARG A 32 -4.53 -6.08 -1.14
N ILE A 33 -4.49 -4.83 -1.61
CA ILE A 33 -3.38 -4.30 -2.40
C ILE A 33 -2.61 -3.32 -1.53
N LEU A 34 -1.35 -3.64 -1.28
CA LEU A 34 -0.46 -2.86 -0.43
C LEU A 34 0.64 -2.28 -1.32
N ARG A 35 0.71 -0.95 -1.44
CA ARG A 35 1.82 -0.27 -2.10
C ARG A 35 2.78 0.24 -1.04
N THR A 36 4.07 0.05 -1.20
CA THR A 36 5.05 0.52 -0.22
C THR A 36 5.70 1.80 -0.67
N VAL A 37 6.06 2.64 0.29
CA VAL A 37 7.08 3.68 0.13
C VAL A 37 8.31 3.21 0.89
N THR A 38 9.40 2.98 0.16
CA THR A 38 10.67 2.61 0.79
C THR A 38 11.35 3.82 1.41
N ASN A 39 12.36 3.58 2.23
CA ASN A 39 13.18 4.66 2.79
C ASN A 39 13.77 5.58 1.69
N ALA A 40 14.02 5.05 0.49
CA ALA A 40 14.54 5.82 -0.64
C ALA A 40 13.51 6.80 -1.26
N GLY A 41 12.22 6.53 -1.09
CA GLY A 41 11.13 7.39 -1.58
C GLY A 41 10.45 8.23 -0.49
N LYS A 42 10.88 8.10 0.76
CA LYS A 42 10.21 8.66 1.93
C LYS A 42 10.13 10.18 1.85
N ASP A 43 11.25 10.86 1.59
CA ASP A 43 11.31 12.32 1.62
C ASP A 43 10.43 12.95 0.54
N GLN A 44 10.42 12.38 -0.67
CA GLN A 44 9.55 12.83 -1.76
C GLN A 44 8.08 12.57 -1.44
N PHE A 45 7.76 11.42 -0.84
CA PHE A 45 6.41 11.10 -0.43
C PHE A 45 5.90 12.07 0.65
N ASP A 46 6.72 12.33 1.68
CA ASP A 46 6.39 13.24 2.77
C ASP A 46 6.16 14.66 2.25
N PHE A 47 7.03 15.15 1.36
CA PHE A 47 6.86 16.45 0.72
C PHE A 47 5.50 16.59 0.02
N VAL A 48 5.09 15.58 -0.75
CA VAL A 48 3.79 15.60 -1.44
C VAL A 48 2.64 15.48 -0.45
N ARG A 49 2.76 14.64 0.58
CA ARG A 49 1.74 14.50 1.62
C ARG A 49 1.54 15.81 2.37
N GLU A 50 2.62 16.43 2.82
CA GLU A 50 2.59 17.68 3.59
C GLU A 50 2.04 18.87 2.78
N SER A 51 2.15 18.81 1.45
CA SER A 51 1.55 19.83 0.57
C SER A 51 0.01 19.79 0.51
N GLY A 52 -0.63 18.73 1.02
CA GLY A 52 -2.08 18.52 0.91
C GLY A 52 -2.54 18.07 -0.49
N LEU A 53 -1.60 17.74 -1.39
CA LEU A 53 -1.92 17.38 -2.77
C LEU A 53 -2.71 16.07 -2.87
N PHE A 54 -2.43 15.08 -2.00
CA PHE A 54 -3.14 13.80 -2.03
C PHE A 54 -4.62 13.97 -1.69
N GLU A 55 -4.94 14.78 -0.68
CA GLU A 55 -6.29 15.10 -0.25
C GLU A 55 -7.04 15.82 -1.38
N LEU A 56 -6.39 16.81 -2.00
CA LEU A 56 -6.93 17.53 -3.14
C LEU A 56 -7.26 16.58 -4.31
N LEU A 57 -6.31 15.75 -4.73
CA LEU A 57 -6.49 14.85 -5.87
C LEU A 57 -7.49 13.73 -5.57
N THR A 58 -7.56 13.24 -4.34
CA THR A 58 -8.53 12.22 -3.92
C THR A 58 -9.94 12.79 -3.91
N ARG A 59 -10.13 14.00 -3.35
CA ARG A 59 -11.40 14.73 -3.37
C ARG A 59 -11.89 14.95 -4.81
N ASP A 60 -10.99 15.34 -5.68
CA ASP A 60 -11.29 15.61 -7.10
C ASP A 60 -11.37 14.32 -7.94
N LYS A 61 -11.29 13.13 -7.30
CA LYS A 61 -11.33 11.79 -7.94
C LYS A 61 -10.26 11.57 -9.01
N ARG A 62 -9.14 12.28 -8.91
CA ARG A 62 -7.95 12.14 -9.77
C ARG A 62 -6.89 11.20 -9.20
N LEU A 63 -7.02 10.85 -7.93
CA LEU A 63 -6.21 9.85 -7.24
C LEU A 63 -7.14 8.88 -6.51
N LEU A 64 -6.75 7.61 -6.46
CA LEU A 64 -7.46 6.65 -5.62
C LEU A 64 -7.24 7.00 -4.14
N PRO A 65 -8.27 6.94 -3.30
CA PRO A 65 -8.07 7.03 -1.87
C PRO A 65 -7.19 5.87 -1.38
N PHE A 66 -6.45 6.09 -0.32
CA PHE A 66 -5.62 5.08 0.32
C PHE A 66 -5.61 5.26 1.84
N ASN A 67 -5.44 4.15 2.55
CA ASN A 67 -5.17 4.18 3.98
C ASN A 67 -3.65 4.12 4.18
N LEU A 68 -3.09 5.11 4.88
CA LEU A 68 -1.69 5.14 5.26
C LEU A 68 -1.46 4.25 6.49
N VAL A 69 -0.47 3.37 6.41
CA VAL A 69 -0.06 2.46 7.48
C VAL A 69 1.44 2.64 7.71
N GLU A 70 1.83 2.83 8.97
CA GLU A 70 3.21 3.16 9.36
C GLU A 70 3.62 2.46 10.66
N GLY A 71 4.94 2.41 10.91
CA GLY A 71 5.51 1.84 12.12
C GLY A 71 5.07 0.39 12.38
N ALA A 72 4.68 0.09 13.62
CA ALA A 72 4.30 -1.25 14.06
C ALA A 72 3.01 -1.80 13.39
N LEU A 73 2.29 -0.97 12.62
CA LEU A 73 1.10 -1.41 11.89
C LEU A 73 1.43 -1.97 10.50
N ILE A 74 2.67 -1.79 10.02
CA ILE A 74 3.12 -2.36 8.75
C ILE A 74 3.02 -3.90 8.84
N PRO A 75 2.34 -4.57 7.90
CA PRO A 75 2.16 -6.01 7.97
C PRO A 75 3.47 -6.79 7.92
N ASP A 76 3.60 -7.80 8.77
CA ASP A 76 4.72 -8.74 8.76
C ASP A 76 4.92 -9.35 7.37
N GLY A 77 6.17 -9.36 6.89
CA GLY A 77 6.52 -9.88 5.56
C GLY A 77 6.51 -8.84 4.44
N VAL A 78 6.12 -7.59 4.73
CA VAL A 78 6.53 -6.44 3.92
C VAL A 78 8.01 -6.14 4.23
N GLY A 79 8.83 -5.86 3.22
CA GLY A 79 10.29 -5.76 3.36
C GLY A 79 10.77 -4.73 4.40
N GLU A 80 11.95 -4.98 4.97
CA GLU A 80 12.50 -4.23 6.12
C GLU A 80 12.83 -2.74 5.84
N ALA A 81 13.03 -2.36 4.58
CA ALA A 81 13.35 -0.99 4.17
C ALA A 81 12.11 -0.18 3.75
N VAL A 82 10.96 -0.43 4.39
CA VAL A 82 9.67 0.21 4.08
C VAL A 82 9.31 1.21 5.19
N SER A 83 9.10 2.45 4.79
CA SER A 83 8.65 3.52 5.70
C SER A 83 7.13 3.59 5.80
N TYR A 84 6.42 3.37 4.68
CA TYR A 84 4.97 3.44 4.61
C TYR A 84 4.36 2.30 3.79
N VAL A 85 3.16 1.89 4.17
CA VAL A 85 2.27 1.08 3.34
C VAL A 85 1.01 1.88 3.04
N LEU A 86 0.66 1.98 1.76
CA LEU A 86 -0.57 2.54 1.24
C LEU A 86 -1.49 1.38 0.87
N GLU A 87 -2.52 1.15 1.66
CA GLU A 87 -3.57 0.20 1.29
C GLU A 87 -4.55 0.89 0.35
N VAL A 88 -4.63 0.38 -0.88
CA VAL A 88 -5.47 0.94 -1.94
C VAL A 88 -6.61 -0.01 -2.29
N PRO A 89 -7.78 0.51 -2.73
CA PRO A 89 -8.86 -0.31 -3.26
C PRO A 89 -8.37 -1.19 -4.42
N LYS A 90 -8.74 -2.47 -4.39
CA LYS A 90 -8.56 -3.36 -5.54
C LYS A 90 -9.58 -2.97 -6.62
N LEU A 91 -9.08 -2.51 -7.76
CA LEU A 91 -9.94 -2.22 -8.91
C LEU A 91 -10.25 -3.49 -9.71
N ALA A 92 -11.44 -3.54 -10.29
CA ALA A 92 -11.77 -4.54 -11.29
C ALA A 92 -10.83 -4.38 -12.49
N PHE A 93 -10.42 -5.51 -13.07
CA PHE A 93 -9.66 -5.48 -14.30
C PHE A 93 -10.56 -5.00 -15.44
N VAL A 94 -10.06 -4.05 -16.22
CA VAL A 94 -10.71 -3.53 -17.43
C VAL A 94 -9.75 -3.80 -18.58
N SER A 95 -10.19 -4.56 -19.58
CA SER A 95 -9.47 -4.87 -20.82
C SER A 95 -10.08 -4.16 -22.01
#